data_AF-A0A504HX08-F1
#
_entry.id   AF-A0A504HX08-F1
#
_cell.length_a   1.000
_cell.length_b   1.000
_cell.length_c   1.000
_cell.angle_alpha   90.00
_cell.angle_beta   90.00
_cell.angle_gamma   90.00
#
_symmetry.space_group_name_H-M   'P 1'
#
loop_
_entity.id
_entity.type
_entity.pdbx_description
1 polymer ?
#
loop_
_entity_poly.entity_id
_entity_poly.type
_entity_poly.pdbx_seq_one_letter_code
_entity_poly.pdbx_strand_id
1 'polypeptide(L)'
;DTFSGEPTKNVCVFAEAQVDRSPTGSGVTARLAAMHAKGEIATGQTRTFESIAGSRFSGAVARTAKAGPHEAIIARVGGRAYYCGRAEFIVEPDDELGRGFLLR
;
A
#
# COMPACT_ATOMS: atom_id res chain seq x y z
N ASP A 1 17.03 2.93 -4.43
CA ASP A 1 16.11 3.26 -3.32
C ASP A 1 16.71 4.09 -2.20
N THR A 2 18.00 4.46 -2.24
CA THR A 2 18.60 5.47 -1.35
C THR A 2 17.69 6.68 -1.19
N PHE A 3 17.56 7.20 0.04
CA PHE A 3 16.65 8.30 0.32
C PHE A 3 16.99 9.54 -0.50
N SER A 4 15.94 10.14 -1.08
CA SER A 4 15.95 11.42 -1.78
C SER A 4 14.58 12.09 -1.61
N GLY A 5 14.49 13.37 -1.96
CA GLY A 5 13.22 14.11 -1.96
C GLY A 5 12.27 13.67 -3.08
N GLU A 6 12.79 13.00 -4.12
CA GLU A 6 12.00 12.52 -5.24
C GLU A 6 11.15 11.30 -4.85
N PRO A 7 9.86 11.26 -5.22
CA PRO A 7 9.03 10.08 -5.02
C PRO A 7 9.60 8.87 -5.75
N THR A 8 9.57 7.71 -5.08
CA THR A 8 9.81 6.44 -5.79
C THR A 8 8.48 5.87 -6.28
N LYS A 9 8.50 5.23 -7.44
CA LYS A 9 7.32 4.61 -8.05
C LYS A 9 7.29 3.11 -7.81
N ASN A 10 6.11 2.54 -7.56
CA ASN A 10 5.91 1.10 -7.52
C ASN A 10 4.55 0.69 -8.07
N VAL A 11 4.47 -0.59 -8.44
CA VAL A 11 3.25 -1.27 -8.87
C VAL A 11 3.16 -2.55 -8.08
N CYS A 12 2.11 -2.71 -7.28
CA CYS A 12 1.86 -3.96 -6.56
C CYS A 12 1.02 -4.87 -7.45
N VAL A 13 1.55 -6.05 -7.74
CA VAL A 13 0.82 -7.15 -8.37
C VAL A 13 0.44 -8.14 -7.28
N PHE A 14 -0.85 -8.43 -7.14
CA PHE A 14 -1.37 -9.25 -6.05
C PHE A 14 -2.56 -10.11 -6.50
N ALA A 15 -2.96 -11.07 -5.65
CA ALA A 15 -3.98 -12.06 -5.96
C ALA A 15 -3.71 -12.70 -7.33
N GLU A 16 -4.73 -12.86 -8.15
CA GLU A 16 -4.61 -13.38 -9.50
C GLU A 16 -4.22 -12.27 -10.51
N ALA A 17 -2.97 -11.80 -10.42
CA ALA A 17 -2.39 -10.78 -11.29
C ALA A 17 -3.15 -9.42 -11.32
N GLN A 18 -3.83 -9.07 -10.23
CA GLN A 18 -4.44 -7.75 -10.09
C GLN A 18 -3.37 -6.70 -9.80
N VAL A 19 -3.61 -5.48 -10.28
CA VAL A 19 -2.71 -4.34 -10.08
C VAL A 19 -3.33 -3.36 -9.09
N ASP A 20 -2.61 -3.00 -8.05
CA ASP A 20 -3.02 -1.91 -7.14
C ASP A 20 -2.77 -0.56 -7.83
N ARG A 21 -3.79 0.31 -7.81
CA ARG A 21 -3.72 1.66 -8.40
C ARG A 21 -3.22 2.68 -7.37
N SER A 22 -3.14 2.30 -6.10
CA SER A 22 -2.49 3.06 -5.04
C SER A 22 -1.01 2.67 -4.91
N PRO A 23 -0.19 3.40 -4.13
CA PRO A 23 1.17 2.97 -3.81
C PRO A 23 1.24 1.70 -2.93
N THR A 24 0.09 1.18 -2.51
CA THR A 24 -0.09 -0.01 -1.65
C THR A 24 0.44 0.23 -0.24
N GLY A 25 -0.44 0.49 0.72
CA GLY A 25 -0.05 0.86 2.08
C GLY A 25 0.86 -0.18 2.77
N SER A 26 0.53 -1.47 2.65
CA SER A 26 1.38 -2.56 3.16
C SER A 26 2.72 -2.65 2.42
N GLY A 27 2.73 -2.38 1.11
CA GLY A 27 3.95 -2.29 0.31
C GLY A 27 4.86 -1.14 0.75
N VAL A 28 4.28 0.04 1.04
CA VAL A 28 5.00 1.17 1.63
C VAL A 28 5.58 0.79 2.99
N THR A 29 4.81 0.13 3.86
CA THR A 29 5.29 -0.35 5.17
C THR A 29 6.48 -1.31 5.02
N ALA A 30 6.38 -2.30 4.13
CA ALA A 30 7.46 -3.25 3.88
C ALA A 30 8.72 -2.57 3.34
N ARG A 31 8.56 -1.61 2.43
CA ARG A 31 9.69 -0.82 1.90
C ARG A 31 10.34 0.03 2.98
N LEU A 32 9.57 0.69 3.84
CA LEU A 32 10.12 1.44 4.98
C LEU A 32 10.92 0.55 5.92
N ALA A 33 10.44 -0.66 6.22
CA ALA A 33 11.15 -1.62 7.06
C ALA A 33 12.50 -2.02 6.44
N ALA A 34 12.49 -2.35 5.14
CA ALA A 34 13.70 -2.71 4.40
C ALA A 34 14.71 -1.55 4.31
N MET A 35 14.23 -0.33 4.06
CA MET A 35 15.08 0.86 4.04
C MET A 35 15.70 1.14 5.42
N HIS A 36 14.90 1.03 6.49
CA HIS A 36 15.40 1.26 7.85
C HIS A 36 16.46 0.23 8.23
N ALA A 37 16.24 -1.05 7.91
CA ALA A 37 17.22 -2.10 8.13
C ALA A 37 18.54 -1.86 7.38
N LYS A 38 18.51 -1.16 6.24
CA LYS A 38 19.68 -0.75 5.46
C LYS A 38 20.29 0.59 5.90
N GLY A 39 19.71 1.29 6.88
CA GLY A 39 20.12 2.64 7.27
C GLY A 39 19.80 3.72 6.22
N GLU A 40 18.92 3.42 5.25
CA GLU A 40 18.55 4.33 4.17
C GLU A 40 17.47 5.34 4.58
N ILE A 41 16.79 5.14 5.72
CA ILE A 41 15.82 6.09 6.27
C ILE A 41 15.88 6.11 7.80
N ALA A 42 15.89 7.29 8.37
CA ALA A 42 15.88 7.48 9.82
C ALA A 42 14.47 7.41 10.41
N THR A 43 14.37 7.10 11.71
CA THR A 43 13.12 7.27 12.46
C THR A 43 12.68 8.74 12.41
N GLY A 44 11.39 8.99 12.15
CA GLY A 44 10.80 10.33 11.99
C GLY A 44 10.93 10.91 10.58
N GLN A 45 11.79 10.36 9.72
CA GLN A 45 11.96 10.84 8.35
C GLN A 45 10.81 10.37 7.46
N THR A 46 10.22 11.30 6.72
CA THR A 46 9.10 11.04 5.80
C THR A 46 9.60 10.91 4.37
N ARG A 47 9.05 9.95 3.63
CA ARG A 47 9.27 9.73 2.21
C ARG A 47 7.94 9.67 1.46
N THR A 48 7.95 10.10 0.21
CA THR A 48 6.80 10.02 -0.70
C THR A 48 6.91 8.80 -1.63
N PHE A 49 5.79 8.11 -1.81
CA PHE A 49 5.65 6.93 -2.67
C PHE A 49 4.55 7.18 -3.69
N GLU A 50 4.80 6.90 -4.97
CA GLU A 50 3.87 7.16 -6.06
C GLU A 50 3.48 5.85 -6.77
N SER A 51 2.22 5.76 -7.17
CA SER A 51 1.65 4.61 -7.87
C SER A 51 1.75 4.74 -9.39
N ILE A 52 1.40 3.66 -10.11
CA ILE A 52 1.22 3.68 -11.57
C ILE A 52 0.16 4.70 -12.03
N ALA A 53 -0.85 4.97 -11.20
CA ALA A 53 -1.92 5.93 -11.50
C ALA A 53 -1.60 7.36 -11.06
N GLY A 54 -0.37 7.64 -10.57
CA GLY A 54 0.07 8.95 -10.12
C GLY A 54 -0.40 9.36 -8.72
N SER A 55 -1.21 8.53 -8.03
CA SER A 55 -1.58 8.77 -6.63
C SER A 55 -0.37 8.60 -5.70
N ARG A 56 -0.33 9.36 -4.59
CA ARG A 56 0.81 9.43 -3.67
C ARG A 56 0.43 9.13 -2.23
N PHE A 57 1.30 8.39 -1.54
CA PHE A 57 1.28 8.19 -0.09
C PHE A 57 2.53 8.79 0.55
N SER A 58 2.38 9.27 1.78
CA SER A 58 3.52 9.54 2.67
C SER A 58 3.80 8.32 3.52
N GLY A 59 5.08 8.06 3.81
CA GLY A 59 5.51 6.97 4.65
C GLY A 59 6.65 7.41 5.56
N ALA A 60 6.60 7.03 6.84
CA ALA A 60 7.66 7.28 7.80
C ALA A 60 7.84 6.11 8.76
N VAL A 61 9.07 5.89 9.21
CA VAL A 61 9.35 5.03 10.36
C VAL A 61 8.99 5.83 11.62
N ALA A 62 7.89 5.50 12.28
CA ALA A 62 7.45 6.25 13.46
C ALA A 62 8.30 5.92 14.69
N ARG A 63 8.67 4.64 14.85
CA ARG A 63 9.62 4.14 15.87
C ARG A 63 10.06 2.73 15.52
N THR A 64 11.14 2.26 16.13
CA THR A 64 11.54 0.85 16.12
C THR A 64 10.66 0.03 17.08
N ALA A 65 10.60 -1.28 16.83
CA ALA A 65 9.86 -2.25 17.62
C ALA A 65 10.49 -3.64 17.49
N LYS A 66 9.92 -4.62 18.18
CA LYS A 66 10.22 -6.04 18.02
C LYS A 66 8.97 -6.79 17.61
N ALA A 67 9.11 -7.77 16.72
CA ALA A 67 8.08 -8.74 16.38
C ALA A 67 8.60 -10.14 16.76
N GLY A 68 8.32 -10.56 17.99
CA GLY A 68 8.98 -11.72 18.58
C GLY A 68 10.50 -11.52 18.62
N PRO A 69 11.31 -12.42 18.03
CA PRO A 69 12.76 -12.27 18.01
C PRO A 69 13.27 -11.24 16.98
N HIS A 70 12.42 -10.78 16.05
CA HIS A 70 12.85 -9.96 14.92
C HIS A 70 12.81 -8.46 15.24
N GLU A 71 13.81 -7.71 14.74
CA GLU A 71 13.72 -6.26 14.63
C GLU A 71 12.56 -5.86 13.71
N ALA A 72 11.81 -4.86 14.12
CA ALA A 72 10.65 -4.36 13.41
C ALA A 72 10.58 -2.83 13.47
N ILE A 73 9.66 -2.27 12.70
CA ILE A 73 9.29 -0.86 12.77
C ILE A 73 7.80 -0.73 13.02
N ILE A 74 7.40 0.38 13.63
CA ILE A 74 6.04 0.90 13.52
C ILE A 74 6.06 1.92 12.39
N ALA A 75 5.44 1.60 11.26
CA ALA A 75 5.32 2.51 10.13
C ALA A 75 4.09 3.41 10.28
N ARG A 76 4.22 4.67 9.86
CA ARG A 76 3.08 5.57 9.61
C ARG A 76 2.93 5.73 8.11
N VAL A 77 1.76 5.38 7.58
CA VAL A 77 1.42 5.57 6.17
C VAL A 77 0.24 6.53 6.09
N GLY A 78 0.39 7.58 5.29
CA GLY A 78 -0.62 8.60 5.07
C GLY A 78 -1.07 8.62 3.62
N GLY A 79 -2.38 8.72 3.40
CA GLY A 79 -3.00 8.84 2.09
C GLY A 79 -4.27 9.66 2.18
N ARG A 80 -4.97 9.79 1.05
CA ARG A 80 -6.28 10.44 0.98
C ARG A 80 -7.25 9.53 0.24
N ALA A 81 -8.43 9.38 0.81
CA ALA A 81 -9.58 8.76 0.16
C ALA A 81 -10.65 9.81 -0.08
N TYR A 82 -11.52 9.54 -1.04
CA TYR A 82 -12.64 10.39 -1.40
C TYR A 82 -13.92 9.55 -1.40
N TYR A 83 -15.02 10.12 -0.92
CA TYR A 83 -16.32 9.46 -0.99
C TYR A 83 -16.70 9.26 -2.47
N CYS A 84 -16.94 8.01 -2.86
CA CYS A 84 -17.28 7.65 -4.24
C CYS A 84 -18.77 7.41 -4.46
N GLY A 85 -19.58 7.38 -3.40
CA GLY A 85 -21.01 7.12 -3.47
C GLY A 85 -21.46 6.01 -2.51
N ARG A 86 -22.72 5.64 -2.66
CA ARG A 86 -23.38 4.52 -1.97
C ARG A 86 -23.98 3.61 -3.03
N ALA A 87 -23.85 2.31 -2.84
CA ALA A 87 -24.45 1.29 -3.69
C ALA A 87 -25.29 0.32 -2.84
N GLU A 88 -26.33 -0.24 -3.46
CA GLU A 88 -27.10 -1.37 -2.95
C GLU A 88 -26.98 -2.50 -3.99
N PHE A 89 -26.55 -3.69 -3.53
CA PHE A 89 -26.37 -4.86 -4.38
C PHE A 89 -27.37 -5.93 -3.95
N ILE A 90 -28.14 -6.46 -4.90
CA ILE A 90 -29.16 -7.50 -4.70
C ILE A 90 -28.83 -8.65 -5.66
N VAL A 91 -28.91 -9.88 -5.17
CA VAL A 91 -28.73 -11.10 -5.98
C VAL A 91 -29.98 -11.95 -5.82
N GLU A 92 -30.68 -12.21 -6.92
CA GLU A 92 -31.92 -12.99 -6.92
C GLU A 92 -31.61 -14.51 -6.92
N PRO A 93 -32.48 -15.36 -6.32
CA PRO A 93 -32.23 -16.80 -6.21
C PRO A 93 -32.02 -17.51 -7.55
N ASP A 94 -32.64 -17.01 -8.61
CA ASP A 94 -32.71 -17.56 -9.96
C ASP A 94 -31.79 -16.84 -10.97
N ASP A 95 -30.93 -15.92 -10.51
CA ASP A 95 -29.89 -15.30 -11.32
C ASP A 95 -28.68 -16.24 -11.54
N GLU A 96 -28.59 -16.83 -12.73
CA GLU A 96 -27.51 -17.74 -13.13
C GLU A 96 -26.11 -17.11 -13.07
N LEU A 97 -26.01 -15.79 -13.18
CA LEU A 97 -24.74 -15.04 -13.18
C LEU A 97 -24.54 -14.19 -11.91
N GLY A 98 -25.46 -14.27 -10.95
CA GLY A 98 -25.49 -13.39 -9.78
C GLY A 98 -24.28 -13.48 -8.85
N ARG A 99 -23.50 -14.57 -8.97
CA ARG A 99 -22.20 -14.74 -8.26
C ARG A 99 -21.01 -14.13 -8.99
N GLY A 100 -21.26 -13.51 -10.13
CA GLY A 100 -20.25 -13.00 -11.03
C GLY A 100 -19.55 -14.10 -11.82
N PHE A 101 -18.74 -13.67 -12.78
CA PHE A 101 -17.84 -14.50 -13.54
C PHE A 101 -16.55 -13.71 -13.77
N LEU A 102 -15.50 -14.42 -14.17
CA LEU A 102 -14.21 -13.83 -14.44
C LEU A 102 -13.79 -14.15 -15.86
N LEU A 103 -13.71 -13.12 -16.70
CA LEU A 103 -13.06 -13.17 -18.01
C LEU A 103 -11.81 -12.28 -17.93
N ARG A 104 -10.69 -12.77 -18.45
CA ARG A 104 -9.41 -12.05 -18.45
C ARG A 104 -8.81 -12.04 -19.84
#